data_AF-A0A958DZE7-F1
#
_entry.id   AF-A0A958DZE7-F1
#
_cell.length_a   1.000
_cell.length_b   1.000
_cell.length_c   1.000
_cell.angle_alpha   90.00
_cell.angle_beta   90.00
_cell.angle_gamma   90.00
#
_symmetry.space_group_name_H-M   'P 1'
#
loop_
_entity.id
_entity.type
_entity.pdbx_description
1 polymer ?
#
loop_
_entity_poly.entity_id
_entity_poly.type
_entity_poly.pdbx_seq_one_letter_code
_entity_poly.pdbx_strand_id
1 'polypeptide(L)'
;IEKDEHFLQNFDGLDISVTDDQNAIKNPIVPVKKGEKVNPWEIDCITGATISSKAVANLLRNNTGELIPLLVQNIETLKKAKTATDLSAVQH
;
A
#
# COMPACT_ATOMS: atom_id res chain seq x y z
N ILE A 1 -3.86 18.53 2.03
CA ILE A 1 -3.02 17.32 1.88
C ILE A 1 -3.18 16.68 0.51
N GLU A 2 -4.39 16.59 -0.04
CA GLU A 2 -4.69 15.88 -1.31
C GLU A 2 -4.09 16.50 -2.59
N LYS A 3 -3.71 17.78 -2.56
CA LYS A 3 -3.08 18.50 -3.69
C LYS A 3 -1.61 18.83 -3.43
N ASP A 4 -1.05 18.35 -2.32
CA ASP A 4 0.35 18.61 -1.98
C ASP A 4 1.22 17.65 -2.78
N GLU A 5 1.89 18.16 -3.82
CA GLU A 5 2.66 17.34 -4.76
C GLU A 5 3.76 16.54 -4.06
N HIS A 6 4.46 17.15 -3.10
CA HIS A 6 5.50 16.49 -2.32
C HIS A 6 4.93 15.33 -1.49
N PHE A 7 3.77 15.52 -0.88
CA PHE A 7 3.10 14.44 -0.16
C PHE A 7 2.66 13.31 -1.10
N LEU A 8 2.12 13.64 -2.27
CA LEU A 8 1.70 12.66 -3.28
C LEU A 8 2.87 11.86 -3.85
N GLN A 9 4.04 12.47 -4.01
CA GLN A 9 5.27 11.79 -4.46
C GLN A 9 5.72 10.66 -3.53
N ASN A 10 5.26 10.62 -2.28
CA ASN A 10 5.54 9.48 -1.41
C ASN A 10 5.00 8.16 -1.97
N PHE A 11 3.96 8.19 -2.81
CA PHE A 11 3.25 7.01 -3.28
C PHE A 11 3.82 6.44 -4.59
N ASP A 12 4.55 7.22 -5.37
CA ASP A 12 5.12 6.78 -6.67
C ASP A 12 6.26 5.75 -6.53
N GLY A 13 6.81 5.58 -5.32
CA GLY A 13 7.88 4.62 -5.02
C GLY A 13 7.72 3.96 -3.66
N LEU A 14 6.48 3.90 -3.14
CA LEU A 14 6.21 3.32 -1.83
C LEU A 14 6.39 1.81 -1.87
N ASP A 15 7.41 1.31 -1.16
CA ASP A 15 7.64 -0.13 -1.05
C ASP A 15 6.67 -0.77 -0.05
N ILE A 16 5.85 -1.70 -0.55
CA ILE A 16 4.92 -2.53 0.22
C ILE A 16 5.17 -4.02 -0.03
N SER A 17 6.40 -4.39 -0.35
CA SER A 17 6.79 -5.78 -0.57
C SER A 17 6.47 -6.65 0.66
N VAL A 18 6.03 -7.88 0.41
CA VAL A 18 5.81 -8.88 1.47
C VAL A 18 7.11 -9.60 1.82
N THR A 19 7.12 -10.25 2.98
CA THR A 19 8.15 -11.23 3.37
C THR A 19 8.16 -12.42 2.42
N ASP A 20 9.26 -13.19 2.41
CA ASP A 20 9.41 -14.33 1.49
C ASP A 20 8.35 -15.42 1.71
N ASP A 21 7.86 -15.55 2.94
CA ASP A 21 6.75 -16.43 3.30
C ASP A 21 5.36 -15.84 2.99
N GLN A 22 5.30 -14.63 2.44
CA GLN A 22 4.10 -13.91 2.00
C GLN A 22 3.05 -13.66 3.10
N ASN A 23 3.45 -13.77 4.37
CA ASN A 23 2.52 -13.66 5.51
C ASN A 23 2.49 -12.26 6.14
N ALA A 24 3.45 -11.39 5.81
CA ALA A 24 3.51 -10.04 6.36
C ALA A 24 4.11 -9.06 5.34
N ILE A 25 3.91 -7.76 5.58
CA ILE A 25 4.66 -6.71 4.90
C ILE A 25 6.10 -6.73 5.42
N LYS A 26 7.08 -6.72 4.52
CA LYS A 26 8.52 -6.73 4.85
C LYS A 26 8.94 -5.47 5.62
N ASN A 27 8.50 -4.31 5.15
CA ASN A 27 8.75 -3.01 5.77
C ASN A 27 7.42 -2.26 5.96
N PRO A 28 6.83 -2.24 7.17
CA PRO A 28 5.59 -1.51 7.40
C PRO A 28 5.78 -0.02 7.10
N ILE A 29 4.75 0.62 6.54
CA ILE A 29 4.79 2.05 6.19
C ILE A 29 5.10 2.89 7.43
N VAL A 30 6.11 3.78 7.43
CA VAL A 30 6.45 4.61 8.61
C VAL A 30 6.25 6.10 8.30
N PRO A 31 5.57 6.91 9.15
CA PRO A 31 5.44 8.34 8.92
C PRO A 31 6.65 9.05 9.53
N VAL A 32 7.39 9.80 8.72
CA VAL A 32 8.55 10.59 9.16
C VAL A 32 8.24 12.08 9.06
N LYS A 33 9.01 12.93 9.75
CA LYS A 33 8.82 14.39 9.60
C LYS A 33 9.35 14.84 8.24
N LYS A 34 8.82 15.98 7.76
CA LYS A 34 9.24 16.60 6.49
C LYS A 34 10.75 16.61 6.32
N GLY A 35 11.25 15.99 5.25
CA GLY A 35 12.66 15.93 4.89
C GLY A 35 13.48 14.86 5.62
N GLU A 36 12.85 14.02 6.46
CA GLU A 36 13.52 12.92 7.17
C GLU A 36 13.36 11.56 6.45
N LYS A 37 12.65 11.51 5.32
CA LYS A 37 12.50 10.29 4.52
C LYS A 37 13.83 9.85 3.93
N VAL A 38 14.23 8.61 4.26
CA VAL A 38 15.43 7.95 3.75
C VAL A 38 15.11 6.62 3.09
N ASN A 39 13.99 6.00 3.45
CA ASN A 39 13.59 4.69 2.94
C ASN A 39 12.33 4.74 2.06
N PRO A 40 12.17 3.81 1.12
CA PRO A 40 11.02 3.80 0.21
C PRO A 40 9.69 3.49 0.91
N TRP A 41 9.67 2.79 2.05
CA TRP A 41 8.46 2.53 2.85
C TRP A 41 8.05 3.68 3.78
N GLU A 42 8.83 4.76 3.85
CA GLU A 42 8.51 5.92 4.69
C GLU A 42 7.56 6.88 3.96
N ILE A 43 6.72 7.59 4.71
CA ILE A 43 5.89 8.68 4.20
C ILE A 43 6.36 9.98 4.85
N ASP A 44 6.86 10.86 4.00
CA ASP A 44 7.31 12.17 4.41
C ASP A 44 6.14 13.12 4.69
N CYS A 45 5.98 13.54 5.94
CA CYS A 45 4.83 14.33 6.38
C CYS A 45 4.90 15.80 5.94
N ILE A 46 3.75 16.48 6.00
CA ILE A 46 3.64 17.91 5.64
C ILE A 46 3.81 18.77 6.91
N THR A 47 4.73 19.72 6.88
CA THR A 47 4.85 20.75 7.94
C THR A 47 3.56 21.55 8.06
N GLY A 48 3.04 21.72 9.28
CA GLY A 48 1.78 22.43 9.53
C GLY A 48 0.51 21.60 9.30
N ALA A 49 0.64 20.38 8.77
CA ALA A 49 -0.47 19.43 8.62
C ALA A 49 -0.11 18.01 9.14
N THR A 50 0.82 17.95 10.12
CA THR A 50 1.42 16.71 10.62
C THR A 50 0.41 15.71 11.19
N ILE A 51 -0.67 16.18 11.83
CA ILE A 51 -1.69 15.28 12.39
C ILE A 51 -2.42 14.52 11.27
N SER A 52 -2.92 15.25 10.27
CA SER A 52 -3.65 14.66 9.15
C SER A 52 -2.75 13.80 8.26
N SER A 53 -1.51 14.22 7.97
CA SER A 53 -0.59 13.42 7.15
C SER A 53 -0.18 12.13 7.86
N LYS A 54 0.04 12.16 9.19
CA LYS A 54 0.28 10.94 9.98
C LYS A 54 -0.93 10.02 10.03
N ALA A 55 -2.14 10.58 10.14
CA ALA A 55 -3.36 9.80 10.13
C ALA A 55 -3.50 8.99 8.83
N VAL A 56 -3.25 9.62 7.68
CA VAL A 56 -3.24 8.93 6.38
C VAL A 56 -2.17 7.84 6.32
N ALA A 57 -0.94 8.14 6.74
CA ALA A 57 0.15 7.16 6.74
C ALA A 57 -0.15 5.94 7.65
N ASN A 58 -0.74 6.18 8.82
CA ASN A 58 -1.13 5.12 9.75
C ASN A 58 -2.31 4.29 9.20
N LEU A 59 -3.29 4.95 8.58
CA LEU A 59 -4.39 4.26 7.92
C LEU A 59 -3.85 3.33 6.83
N LEU A 60 -2.93 3.82 5.99
CA LEU A 60 -2.28 3.01 4.97
C LEU A 60 -1.53 1.83 5.60
N ARG A 61 -0.66 2.07 6.59
CA ARG A 61 0.07 1.00 7.30
C ARG A 61 -0.85 -0.14 7.74
N ASN A 62 -1.94 0.21 8.41
CA ASN A 62 -2.87 -0.77 8.98
C ASN A 62 -3.55 -1.58 7.86
N ASN A 63 -4.13 -0.89 6.87
CA ASN A 63 -4.82 -1.56 5.78
C ASN A 63 -3.87 -2.42 4.94
N THR A 64 -2.68 -1.93 4.60
CA THR A 64 -1.72 -2.71 3.81
C THR A 64 -1.17 -3.89 4.59
N GLY A 65 -0.97 -3.74 5.91
CA GLY A 65 -0.50 -4.82 6.77
C GLY A 65 -1.44 -6.02 6.83
N GLU A 66 -2.75 -5.78 6.70
CA GLU A 66 -3.77 -6.84 6.72
C GLU A 66 -4.12 -7.33 5.32
N LEU A 67 -4.40 -6.40 4.40
CA LEU A 67 -4.96 -6.74 3.09
C LEU A 67 -3.93 -7.30 2.12
N ILE A 68 -2.71 -6.78 2.10
CA ILE A 68 -1.72 -7.20 1.10
C ILE A 68 -1.29 -8.66 1.32
N PRO A 69 -0.92 -9.12 2.53
CA PRO A 69 -0.60 -10.53 2.74
C PRO A 69 -1.78 -11.45 2.38
N LEU A 70 -3.00 -11.07 2.75
CA LEU A 70 -4.21 -11.82 2.42
C LEU A 70 -4.42 -11.92 0.91
N LEU A 71 -4.26 -10.81 0.18
CA LEU A 71 -4.40 -10.77 -1.27
C LEU A 71 -3.34 -11.61 -1.96
N VAL A 72 -2.08 -11.48 -1.55
CA VAL A 72 -0.95 -12.22 -2.14
C VAL A 72 -1.13 -13.72 -1.95
N GLN A 73 -1.49 -14.18 -0.74
CA GLN A 73 -1.77 -15.60 -0.47
C GLN A 73 -2.89 -16.18 -1.34
N ASN A 74 -3.86 -15.35 -1.76
CA ASN A 74 -5.03 -15.79 -2.51
C ASN A 74 -4.99 -15.39 -3.98
N ILE A 75 -3.94 -14.73 -4.46
CA ILE A 75 -3.94 -14.05 -5.75
C ILE A 75 -4.13 -15.03 -6.92
N GLU A 76 -3.58 -16.25 -6.81
CA GLU A 76 -3.73 -17.29 -7.81
C GLU A 76 -5.16 -17.85 -7.86
N THR A 77 -5.81 -17.97 -6.71
CA THR A 77 -7.23 -18.35 -6.63
C THR A 77 -8.11 -17.28 -7.28
N LEU A 78 -7.84 -16.00 -6.99
CA LEU A 78 -8.59 -14.87 -7.55
C LEU A 78 -8.40 -14.77 -9.08
N LYS A 79 -7.19 -14.96 -9.58
CA LYS A 79 -6.91 -15.00 -11.03
C LYS A 79 -7.69 -16.13 -11.72
N LYS A 80 -7.67 -17.34 -11.16
CA LYS A 80 -8.41 -18.49 -11.70
C LYS A 80 -9.92 -18.25 -11.72
N ALA A 81 -10.48 -17.68 -10.66
CA ALA A 81 -11.89 -17.34 -10.58
C ALA A 81 -12.28 -16.34 -11.69
N LYS A 82 -11.47 -15.29 -11.92
CA LYS A 82 -11.70 -14.35 -13.02
C LYS A 82 -11.74 -15.04 -14.37
N THR A 83 -10.77 -15.91 -14.67
CA THR A 83 -10.73 -16.63 -15.95
C THR A 83 -11.94 -17.54 -16.14
N ALA A 84 -12.41 -18.21 -15.08
CA ALA A 84 -13.61 -19.04 -15.15
C ALA A 84 -14.88 -18.22 -15.41
N THR A 85 -14.99 -17.03 -14.81
CA THR A 85 -16.09 -16.09 -15.07
C THR A 85 -16.03 -15.54 -16.50
N ASP A 86 -14.86 -15.15 -17.00
CA ASP A 86 -14.68 -14.64 -18.36
C ASP A 86 -15.03 -15.70 -19.42
N LEU A 87 -14.71 -16.99 -19.20
CA LEU A 87 -15.08 -18.08 -20.10
C LEU A 87 -16.60 -18.34 -20.14
N SER A 88 -17.27 -18.20 -19.00
CA SER A 88 -18.73 -18.35 -18.93
C SER A 88 -19.51 -17.21 -19.60
N ALA A 89 -18.90 -16.02 -19.72
CA ALA A 89 -19.50 -14.84 -20.34
C ALA A 89 -19.40 -14.82 -21.88
N VAL A 90 -18.56 -15.67 -22.49
CA VAL A 90 -18.37 -15.74 -23.95
C VAL A 90 -19.26 -16.82 -24.60
N GLN A 91 -19.94 -17.65 -23.80
CA GLN A 91 -20.79 -18.75 -24.30
C GLN A 91 -22.28 -18.40 -24.48
N HIS A 92 -22.65 -17.11 -24.50
CA HIS A 92 -24.02 -16.65 -24.74
C HIS A 92 -24.14 -15.74 -25.96
#